data_AF-A0A7C8A9B0-F1
#
_entry.id   AF-A0A7C8A9B0-F1
#
_cell.length_a   1.000
_cell.length_b   1.000
_cell.length_c   1.000
_cell.angle_alpha   90.00
_cell.angle_beta   90.00
_cell.angle_gamma   90.00
#
_symmetry.space_group_name_H-M   'P 1'
#
loop_
_entity.id
_entity.type
_entity.pdbx_description
1 polymer ?
#
loop_
_entity_poly.entity_id
_entity_poly.type
_entity_poly.pdbx_seq_one_letter_code
_entity_poly.pdbx_strand_id
1 'polypeptide(L)'
;FVLSALCTRFVFTAVSAEGEAYWIIRSSPLKIKRYLWGKFIFFFFPIFILAEVLIVATNYLLEVTLFMMILSSITIGFMTFGIVALGIGFGAIYPKFKHENIGQVSTGFGGFLYMIISSLFIGSVVILEAGPVYILFMSQVRGSVISPIQWLFIVLSFSAVIVINVVAIFRPMKIGLNALREYE
;
A
#
# COMPACT_ATOMS: atom_id res chain seq x y z
N PHE A 1 6.06 -1.64 7.85
CA PHE A 1 5.34 -1.71 9.14
C PHE A 1 4.80 -0.35 9.60
N VAL A 2 5.63 0.71 9.69
CA VAL A 2 5.14 2.04 10.12
C VAL A 2 4.00 2.57 9.24
N LEU A 3 4.15 2.52 7.92
CA LEU A 3 3.11 2.95 6.97
C LEU A 3 1.82 2.14 7.09
N SER A 4 1.92 0.81 7.25
CA SER A 4 0.72 -0.02 7.40
C SER A 4 -0.02 0.31 8.68
N ALA A 5 0.66 0.50 9.81
CA ALA A 5 0.04 0.89 11.08
C ALA A 5 -0.65 2.27 11.02
N LEU A 6 -0.03 3.25 10.38
CA LEU A 6 -0.64 4.57 10.17
C LEU A 6 -1.85 4.48 9.23
N CYS A 7 -1.75 3.71 8.16
CA CYS A 7 -2.86 3.48 7.25
C CYS A 7 -4.02 2.75 7.94
N THR A 8 -3.79 1.86 8.91
CA THR A 8 -4.87 1.25 9.71
C THR A 8 -5.67 2.32 10.46
N ARG A 9 -4.99 3.36 10.96
CA ARG A 9 -5.63 4.41 11.78
C ARG A 9 -6.36 5.47 10.98
N PHE A 10 -5.84 5.83 9.81
CA PHE A 10 -6.35 6.96 9.02
C PHE A 10 -7.01 6.54 7.72
N VAL A 11 -6.41 5.58 7.00
CA VAL A 11 -6.83 5.20 5.65
C VAL A 11 -7.92 4.12 5.68
N PHE A 12 -7.74 3.09 6.51
CA PHE A 12 -8.73 2.03 6.71
C PHE A 12 -10.01 2.55 7.35
N THR A 13 -9.87 3.40 8.37
CA THR A 13 -11.03 4.01 9.04
C THR A 13 -11.71 5.08 8.20
N ALA A 14 -11.10 5.57 7.11
CA ALA A 14 -11.59 6.70 6.33
C ALA A 14 -13.02 6.52 5.79
N VAL A 15 -13.42 5.28 5.47
CA VAL A 15 -14.79 4.99 5.02
C VAL A 15 -15.75 5.04 6.21
N SER A 16 -15.36 4.42 7.33
CA SER A 16 -16.17 4.38 8.54
C SER A 16 -16.31 5.74 9.22
N ALA A 17 -15.31 6.61 9.08
CA ALA A 17 -15.26 7.96 9.64
C ALA A 17 -16.33 8.90 9.08
N GLU A 18 -16.94 8.58 7.93
CA GLU A 18 -18.12 9.31 7.43
C GLU A 18 -19.33 9.15 8.35
N GLY A 19 -19.38 8.07 9.14
CA GLY A 19 -20.42 7.82 10.14
C GLY A 19 -21.84 7.95 9.59
N GLU A 20 -22.70 8.64 10.34
CA GLU A 20 -24.10 8.91 9.97
C GLU A 20 -24.23 9.83 8.73
N ALA A 21 -23.20 10.61 8.39
CA ALA A 21 -23.20 11.46 7.20
C ALA A 21 -23.06 10.65 5.89
N TYR A 22 -22.75 9.36 5.97
CA TYR A 22 -22.72 8.46 4.81
C TYR A 22 -24.06 8.44 4.04
N TRP A 23 -25.20 8.67 4.73
CA TRP A 23 -26.51 8.76 4.08
C TRP A 23 -26.64 9.93 3.08
N ILE A 24 -25.92 11.03 3.32
CA ILE A 24 -25.87 12.18 2.40
C ILE A 24 -25.09 11.80 1.14
N ILE A 25 -23.98 11.07 1.30
CA ILE A 25 -23.18 10.59 0.17
C ILE A 25 -24.01 9.62 -0.67
N ARG A 26 -24.80 8.75 -0.03
CA ARG A 26 -25.71 7.80 -0.69
C ARG A 26 -26.85 8.48 -1.45
N SER A 27 -27.42 9.57 -0.91
CA SER A 27 -28.49 10.32 -1.57
C SER A 27 -27.98 11.29 -2.65
N SER A 28 -26.67 11.53 -2.71
CA SER A 28 -26.05 12.34 -3.75
C SER A 28 -25.97 11.60 -5.09
N PRO A 29 -25.97 12.30 -6.25
CA PRO A 29 -25.79 11.69 -7.57
C PRO A 29 -24.35 11.19 -7.84
N LEU A 30 -23.55 10.98 -6.79
CA LEU A 30 -22.16 10.53 -6.89
C LEU A 30 -22.09 9.01 -6.98
N LYS A 31 -21.45 8.53 -8.05
CA LYS A 31 -21.13 7.09 -8.17
C LYS A 31 -20.18 6.68 -7.02
N ILE A 32 -20.50 5.60 -6.29
CA ILE A 32 -19.66 5.04 -5.21
C ILE A 32 -18.20 4.80 -5.67
N LYS A 33 -18.00 4.43 -6.94
CA LYS A 33 -16.66 4.31 -7.54
C LYS A 33 -15.86 5.61 -7.42
N ARG A 34 -16.46 6.77 -7.72
CA ARG A 34 -15.80 8.07 -7.64
C ARG A 34 -15.51 8.46 -6.20
N TYR A 35 -16.39 8.09 -5.26
CA TYR A 35 -16.17 8.28 -3.83
C TYR A 35 -14.93 7.50 -3.33
N LEU A 36 -14.84 6.20 -3.60
CA LEU A 36 -13.69 5.38 -3.17
C LEU A 36 -12.37 5.85 -3.80
N TRP A 37 -12.36 6.09 -5.12
CA TRP A 37 -11.15 6.56 -5.81
C TRP A 37 -10.77 8.00 -5.40
N GLY A 38 -11.75 8.84 -5.05
CA GLY A 38 -11.51 10.15 -4.48
C GLY A 38 -10.77 10.07 -3.15
N LYS A 39 -11.22 9.18 -2.24
CA LYS A 39 -10.48 8.90 -1.00
C LYS A 39 -9.09 8.35 -1.25
N PHE A 40 -8.92 7.48 -2.25
CA PHE A 40 -7.62 6.95 -2.63
C PHE A 40 -6.64 8.06 -2.97
N ILE A 41 -7.03 8.97 -3.86
CA ILE A 41 -6.19 10.09 -4.25
C ILE A 41 -5.91 11.00 -3.05
N PHE A 42 -6.93 11.29 -2.22
CA PHE A 42 -6.78 12.16 -1.05
C PHE A 42 -5.77 11.62 -0.03
N PHE A 43 -5.82 10.32 0.30
CA PHE A 43 -4.89 9.71 1.25
C PHE A 43 -3.56 9.30 0.63
N PHE A 44 -3.50 9.09 -0.68
CA PHE A 44 -2.27 8.69 -1.36
C PHE A 44 -1.16 9.74 -1.19
N PHE A 45 -1.43 11.01 -1.49
CA PHE A 45 -0.41 12.07 -1.42
C PHE A 45 0.25 12.22 -0.03
N PRO A 46 -0.49 12.38 1.09
CA PRO A 46 0.15 12.53 2.40
C PRO A 46 0.92 11.28 2.82
N ILE A 47 0.42 10.08 2.49
CA ILE A 47 1.12 8.82 2.82
C ILE A 47 2.36 8.65 1.94
N PHE A 48 2.31 9.02 0.67
CA PHE A 48 3.45 8.98 -0.24
C PHE A 48 4.57 9.91 0.22
N ILE A 49 4.24 11.16 0.56
CA ILE A 49 5.22 12.12 1.10
C ILE A 49 5.85 11.56 2.38
N LEU A 50 5.03 11.04 3.29
CA LEU A 50 5.55 10.44 4.52
C LEU A 50 6.45 9.23 4.25
N ALA A 51 6.06 8.36 3.31
CA ALA A 51 6.83 7.18 2.93
C ALA A 51 8.21 7.56 2.38
N GLU A 52 8.26 8.52 1.46
CA GLU A 52 9.50 9.03 0.85
C GLU A 52 10.41 9.70 1.88
N VAL A 53 9.85 10.55 2.75
CA VAL A 53 10.62 11.18 3.84
C VAL A 53 11.23 10.12 4.75
N LEU A 54 10.46 9.11 5.15
CA LEU A 54 10.94 8.05 6.02
C LEU A 54 12.05 7.22 5.38
N ILE A 55 11.90 6.80 4.12
CA ILE A 55 12.94 5.99 3.46
C ILE A 55 14.20 6.80 3.19
N VAL A 56 14.08 8.04 2.71
CA VAL A 56 15.24 8.90 2.45
C VAL A 56 15.99 9.21 3.75
N ALA A 57 15.28 9.56 4.82
CA ALA A 57 15.91 9.81 6.12
C ALA A 57 16.58 8.56 6.69
N THR A 58 15.93 7.39 6.57
CA THR A 58 16.50 6.11 7.01
C THR A 58 17.76 5.77 6.22
N ASN A 59 17.72 5.92 4.91
CA ASN A 59 18.86 5.64 4.04
C ASN A 59 20.03 6.60 4.29
N TYR A 60 19.73 7.88 4.53
CA TYR A 60 20.74 8.87 4.89
C TYR A 60 21.43 8.51 6.21
N LEU A 61 20.64 8.13 7.24
CA LEU A 61 21.16 7.72 8.54
C LEU A 61 21.98 6.42 8.48
N LEU A 62 21.64 5.52 7.55
CA LEU A 62 22.35 4.25 7.33
C LEU A 62 23.53 4.39 6.36
N GLU A 63 23.83 5.60 5.86
CA GLU A 63 24.94 5.88 4.94
C GLU A 63 24.95 4.95 3.70
N VAL A 64 23.77 4.59 3.18
CA VAL A 64 23.68 3.72 2.00
C VAL A 64 24.06 4.46 0.71
N THR A 65 24.56 3.70 -0.26
CA THR A 65 24.92 4.22 -1.59
C THR A 65 23.74 4.89 -2.31
N LEU A 66 24.03 5.89 -3.17
CA LEU A 66 23.01 6.59 -3.95
C LEU A 66 22.14 5.66 -4.80
N PHE A 67 22.74 4.59 -5.35
CA PHE A 67 22.02 3.58 -6.12
C PHE A 67 20.92 2.90 -5.27
N MET A 68 21.29 2.45 -4.06
CA MET A 68 20.34 1.84 -3.13
C MET A 68 19.29 2.84 -2.64
N MET A 69 19.67 4.10 -2.46
CA MET A 69 18.74 5.15 -2.06
C MET A 69 17.64 5.36 -3.11
N ILE A 70 18.01 5.49 -4.38
CA ILE A 70 17.05 5.66 -5.48
C ILE A 70 16.18 4.42 -5.63
N LEU A 71 16.79 3.23 -5.62
CA LEU A 71 16.07 1.97 -5.77
C LEU A 71 15.01 1.79 -4.66
N SER A 72 15.40 1.93 -3.41
CA SER A 72 14.48 1.75 -2.27
C SER A 72 13.40 2.83 -2.18
N SER A 73 13.71 4.07 -2.57
CA SER A 73 12.71 5.15 -2.74
C SER A 73 11.67 4.75 -3.79
N ILE A 74 12.10 4.32 -4.98
CA ILE A 74 11.19 3.86 -6.04
C ILE A 74 10.32 2.70 -5.57
N THR A 75 10.92 1.68 -4.93
CA THR A 75 10.18 0.53 -4.38
C THR A 75 9.10 0.98 -3.40
N ILE A 76 9.45 1.81 -2.41
CA ILE A 76 8.51 2.27 -1.39
C ILE A 76 7.43 3.18 -2.00
N GLY A 77 7.80 4.02 -2.96
CA GLY A 77 6.86 4.83 -3.72
C GLY A 77 5.78 3.97 -4.40
N PHE A 78 6.18 2.89 -5.09
CA PHE A 78 5.23 1.95 -5.70
C PHE A 78 4.40 1.19 -4.66
N MET A 79 5.04 0.66 -3.62
CA MET A 79 4.34 -0.06 -2.55
C MET A 79 3.29 0.80 -1.85
N THR A 80 3.51 2.11 -1.77
CA THR A 80 2.55 3.04 -1.14
C THR A 80 1.20 3.02 -1.85
N PHE A 81 1.17 2.91 -3.18
CA PHE A 81 -0.10 2.74 -3.92
C PHE A 81 -0.85 1.49 -3.43
N GLY A 82 -0.16 0.36 -3.29
CA GLY A 82 -0.74 -0.90 -2.80
C GLY A 82 -1.23 -0.80 -1.36
N ILE A 83 -0.44 -0.21 -0.46
CA ILE A 83 -0.79 -0.06 0.96
C ILE A 83 -2.05 0.80 1.13
N VAL A 84 -2.12 1.94 0.42
CA VAL A 84 -3.28 2.85 0.49
C VAL A 84 -4.53 2.19 -0.11
N ALA A 85 -4.40 1.51 -1.25
CA ALA A 85 -5.51 0.81 -1.90
C ALA A 85 -6.05 -0.33 -1.03
N LEU A 86 -5.16 -1.10 -0.38
CA LEU A 86 -5.54 -2.11 0.62
C LEU A 86 -6.28 -1.46 1.79
N GLY A 87 -5.78 -0.33 2.31
CA GLY A 87 -6.42 0.39 3.41
C GLY A 87 -7.85 0.77 3.09
N ILE A 88 -8.06 1.46 1.97
CA ILE A 88 -9.38 1.93 1.55
C ILE A 88 -10.29 0.77 1.17
N GLY A 89 -9.78 -0.21 0.42
CA GLY A 89 -10.55 -1.37 0.02
C GLY A 89 -11.03 -2.19 1.22
N PHE A 90 -10.15 -2.51 2.18
CA PHE A 90 -10.55 -3.20 3.40
C PHE A 90 -11.47 -2.35 4.29
N GLY A 91 -11.26 -1.03 4.34
CA GLY A 91 -12.15 -0.10 5.03
C GLY A 91 -13.56 -0.08 4.44
N ALA A 92 -13.67 -0.30 3.13
CA ALA A 92 -14.93 -0.40 2.40
C ALA A 92 -15.58 -1.80 2.50
N ILE A 93 -14.80 -2.86 2.69
CA ILE A 93 -15.30 -4.23 2.92
C ILE A 93 -15.87 -4.38 4.32
N TYR A 94 -15.24 -3.74 5.32
CA TYR A 94 -15.65 -3.81 6.72
C TYR A 94 -16.09 -2.43 7.26
N PRO A 95 -17.10 -1.77 6.65
CA PRO A 95 -17.51 -0.45 7.08
C PRO A 95 -18.24 -0.53 8.43
N LYS A 96 -17.86 0.35 9.36
CA LYS A 96 -18.53 0.53 10.65
C LYS A 96 -18.98 1.97 10.83
N PHE A 97 -20.12 2.32 10.24
CA PHE A 97 -20.66 3.68 10.32
C PHE A 97 -21.22 4.03 11.70
N LYS A 98 -21.77 3.05 12.43
CA LYS A 98 -22.17 3.21 13.82
C LYS A 98 -21.00 2.86 14.74
N HIS A 99 -20.28 3.87 15.20
CA HIS A 99 -19.13 3.72 16.09
C HIS A 99 -19.12 4.86 17.12
N GLU A 100 -18.86 4.55 18.39
CA GLU A 100 -18.70 5.57 19.44
C GLU A 100 -17.32 6.24 19.37
N ASN A 101 -16.32 5.52 18.86
CA ASN A 101 -14.96 6.02 18.71
C ASN A 101 -14.28 5.44 17.46
N ILE A 102 -13.83 6.30 16.55
CA ILE A 102 -13.13 5.92 15.30
C ILE A 102 -11.88 5.08 15.60
N GLY A 103 -11.21 5.36 16.73
CA GLY A 103 -10.05 4.60 17.18
C GLY A 103 -10.35 3.11 17.36
N GLN A 104 -11.56 2.75 17.85
CA GLN A 104 -11.96 1.34 18.02
C GLN A 104 -12.19 0.62 16.68
N VAL A 105 -12.52 1.35 15.62
CA VAL A 105 -12.66 0.77 14.28
C VAL A 105 -11.29 0.30 13.78
N SER A 106 -10.22 1.06 14.04
CA SER A 106 -8.85 0.71 13.66
C SER A 106 -8.31 -0.55 14.33
N THR A 107 -8.77 -0.86 15.55
CA THR A 107 -8.38 -2.05 16.33
C THR A 107 -9.36 -3.22 16.18
N GLY A 108 -10.43 -3.05 15.39
CA GLY A 108 -11.40 -4.10 15.11
C GLY A 108 -10.88 -5.17 14.13
N PHE A 109 -11.69 -6.20 13.92
CA PHE A 109 -11.38 -7.33 13.03
C PHE A 109 -10.93 -6.91 11.62
N GLY A 110 -11.60 -5.93 11.00
CA GLY A 110 -11.22 -5.44 9.66
C GLY A 110 -9.85 -4.77 9.65
N GLY A 111 -9.52 -3.99 10.68
CA GLY A 111 -8.22 -3.35 10.83
C GLY A 111 -7.11 -4.38 11.04
N PHE A 112 -7.38 -5.41 11.84
CA PHE A 112 -6.48 -6.55 12.03
C PHE A 112 -6.22 -7.32 10.73
N LEU A 113 -7.26 -7.66 9.96
CA LEU A 113 -7.11 -8.32 8.66
C LEU A 113 -6.30 -7.46 7.68
N TYR A 114 -6.60 -6.16 7.62
CA TYR A 114 -5.83 -5.22 6.82
C TYR A 114 -4.34 -5.24 7.21
N MET A 115 -4.03 -5.24 8.51
CA MET A 115 -2.64 -5.29 8.98
C MET A 115 -1.92 -6.57 8.56
N ILE A 116 -2.56 -7.74 8.66
CA ILE A 116 -1.97 -9.01 8.22
C ILE A 116 -1.71 -8.99 6.71
N ILE A 117 -2.72 -8.64 5.92
CA ILE A 117 -2.62 -8.64 4.45
C ILE A 117 -1.61 -7.60 3.96
N SER A 118 -1.60 -6.41 4.55
CA SER A 118 -0.61 -5.37 4.26
C SER A 118 0.81 -5.83 4.61
N SER A 119 0.98 -6.54 5.74
CA SER A 119 2.28 -7.08 6.13
C SER A 119 2.76 -8.21 5.21
N LEU A 120 1.86 -9.09 4.77
CA LEU A 120 2.14 -10.14 3.79
C LEU A 120 2.51 -9.54 2.42
N PHE A 121 1.80 -8.50 1.99
CA PHE A 121 2.11 -7.76 0.78
C PHE A 121 3.51 -7.14 0.85
N ILE A 122 3.82 -6.42 1.94
CA ILE A 122 5.13 -5.81 2.16
C ILE A 122 6.22 -6.89 2.17
N GLY A 123 6.03 -7.97 2.94
CA GLY A 123 6.99 -9.06 3.04
C GLY A 123 7.25 -9.74 1.69
N SER A 124 6.20 -9.94 0.89
CA SER A 124 6.31 -10.57 -0.43
C SER A 124 7.13 -9.71 -1.40
N VAL A 125 6.90 -8.40 -1.43
CA VAL A 125 7.70 -7.47 -2.27
C VAL A 125 9.16 -7.49 -1.83
N VAL A 126 9.43 -7.38 -0.51
CA VAL A 126 10.80 -7.38 0.01
C VAL A 126 11.54 -8.69 -0.29
N ILE A 127 10.88 -9.85 -0.13
CA ILE A 127 11.50 -11.15 -0.44
C ILE A 127 11.85 -11.27 -1.93
N LEU A 128 10.95 -10.81 -2.80
CA LEU A 128 11.19 -10.85 -4.25
C LEU A 128 12.31 -9.91 -4.69
N GLU A 129 12.46 -8.75 -4.05
CA GLU A 129 13.51 -7.79 -4.37
C GLU A 129 14.86 -8.12 -3.72
N ALA A 130 14.89 -8.78 -2.56
CA ALA A 130 16.13 -9.08 -1.84
C ALA A 130 17.20 -9.76 -2.72
N GLY A 131 16.79 -10.75 -3.53
CA GLY A 131 17.69 -11.47 -4.44
C GLY A 131 18.26 -10.57 -5.56
N PRO A 132 17.42 -9.96 -6.42
CA PRO A 132 17.85 -9.02 -7.45
C PRO A 132 18.73 -7.90 -6.92
N VAL A 133 18.35 -7.31 -5.79
CA VAL A 133 19.06 -6.19 -5.18
C VAL A 133 20.45 -6.61 -4.69
N TYR A 134 20.55 -7.81 -4.09
CA TYR A 134 21.84 -8.38 -3.72
C TYR A 134 22.76 -8.61 -4.92
N ILE A 135 22.22 -9.15 -6.02
CA ILE A 135 22.99 -9.40 -7.25
C ILE A 135 23.47 -8.08 -7.86
N LEU A 136 22.60 -7.08 -7.97
CA LEU A 136 22.93 -5.76 -8.51
C LEU A 136 23.99 -5.05 -7.66
N PHE A 137 23.86 -5.11 -6.34
CA PHE A 137 24.84 -4.52 -5.42
C PHE A 137 26.20 -5.19 -5.54
N MET A 138 26.24 -6.52 -5.46
CA MET A 138 27.49 -7.27 -5.47
C MET A 138 28.21 -7.14 -6.82
N SER A 139 27.47 -7.06 -7.93
CA SER A 139 28.02 -6.79 -9.25
C SER A 139 28.69 -5.42 -9.32
N GLN A 140 28.08 -4.37 -8.75
CA GLN A 140 28.69 -3.03 -8.68
C GLN A 140 29.95 -3.00 -7.82
N VAL A 141 29.93 -3.66 -6.65
CA VAL A 141 31.09 -3.68 -5.74
C VAL A 141 32.25 -4.49 -6.30
N ARG A 142 31.99 -5.62 -6.97
CA ARG A 142 33.03 -6.52 -7.49
C ARG A 142 33.44 -6.22 -8.95
N GLY A 143 32.71 -5.35 -9.65
CA GLY A 143 32.90 -5.12 -11.09
C GLY A 143 32.62 -6.35 -11.95
N SER A 144 31.89 -7.34 -11.43
CA SER A 144 31.62 -8.61 -12.13
C SER A 144 30.46 -8.46 -13.11
N VAL A 145 30.63 -8.99 -14.33
CA VAL A 145 29.56 -9.06 -15.34
C VAL A 145 28.40 -9.94 -14.87
N ILE A 146 27.18 -9.42 -14.97
CA ILE A 146 25.95 -10.12 -14.62
C ILE A 146 25.64 -11.15 -15.71
N SER A 147 25.49 -12.41 -15.32
CA SER A 147 25.17 -13.50 -16.24
C SER A 147 23.77 -13.33 -16.86
N PRO A 148 23.51 -13.78 -18.10
CA PRO A 148 22.17 -13.75 -18.70
C PRO A 148 21.10 -14.43 -17.83
N ILE A 149 21.46 -15.48 -17.08
CA ILE A 149 20.53 -16.16 -16.16
C ILE A 149 20.17 -15.29 -14.95
N GLN A 150 21.12 -14.49 -14.46
CA GLN A 150 20.89 -13.55 -13.36
C GLN A 150 20.04 -12.38 -13.83
N TRP A 151 20.26 -11.89 -15.05
CA TRP A 151 19.38 -10.91 -15.69
C TRP A 151 17.94 -11.42 -15.84
N LEU A 152 17.76 -12.67 -16.28
CA LEU A 152 16.44 -13.29 -16.35
C LEU A 152 15.75 -13.32 -14.97
N PHE A 153 16.49 -13.72 -13.93
CA PHE A 153 15.97 -13.73 -12.56
C PHE A 153 15.58 -12.32 -12.07
N ILE A 154 16.42 -11.32 -12.33
CA ILE A 154 16.14 -9.91 -11.99
C ILE A 154 14.84 -9.45 -12.66
N VAL A 155 14.74 -9.63 -13.98
CA VAL A 155 13.55 -9.23 -14.75
C VAL A 155 12.30 -9.95 -14.25
N LEU A 156 12.39 -11.25 -13.99
CA LEU A 156 11.28 -12.03 -13.48
C LEU A 156 10.81 -11.54 -12.10
N SER A 157 11.73 -11.31 -11.17
CA SER A 157 11.40 -10.80 -9.84
C SER A 157 10.75 -9.41 -9.88
N PHE A 158 11.32 -8.46 -10.64
CA PHE A 158 10.70 -7.14 -10.79
C PHE A 158 9.34 -7.21 -11.48
N SER A 159 9.17 -8.09 -12.47
CA SER A 159 7.86 -8.32 -13.09
C SER A 159 6.83 -8.86 -12.09
N ALA A 160 7.23 -9.77 -11.20
CA ALA A 160 6.38 -10.31 -10.16
C ALA A 160 5.97 -9.23 -9.14
N VAL A 161 6.88 -8.33 -8.77
CA VAL A 161 6.60 -7.19 -7.90
C VAL A 161 5.57 -6.25 -8.54
N ILE A 162 5.69 -5.96 -9.84
CA ILE A 162 4.71 -5.14 -10.57
C ILE A 162 3.34 -5.82 -10.53
N VAL A 163 3.26 -7.12 -10.81
CA VAL A 163 2.00 -7.88 -10.77
C VAL A 163 1.37 -7.82 -9.37
N ILE A 164 2.16 -8.04 -8.31
CA ILE A 164 1.68 -8.00 -6.93
C ILE A 164 1.16 -6.61 -6.57
N ASN A 165 1.84 -5.54 -6.97
CA ASN A 165 1.37 -4.16 -6.76
C ASN A 165 0.06 -3.88 -7.50
N VAL A 166 -0.04 -4.25 -8.78
CA VAL A 166 -1.27 -4.09 -9.57
C VAL A 166 -2.43 -4.85 -8.92
N VAL A 167 -2.22 -6.09 -8.49
CA VAL A 167 -3.23 -6.89 -7.79
C VAL A 167 -3.63 -6.22 -6.48
N ALA A 168 -2.67 -5.76 -5.68
CA ALA A 168 -2.90 -5.07 -4.41
C ALA A 168 -3.66 -3.74 -4.58
N ILE A 169 -3.61 -3.12 -5.75
CA ILE A 169 -4.41 -1.92 -6.05
C ILE A 169 -5.83 -2.30 -6.47
N PHE A 170 -5.96 -3.12 -7.52
CA PHE A 170 -7.25 -3.29 -8.18
C PHE A 170 -8.19 -4.27 -7.47
N ARG A 171 -7.68 -5.36 -6.88
CA ARG A 171 -8.54 -6.33 -6.20
C ARG A 171 -9.28 -5.75 -4.99
N PRO A 172 -8.61 -5.17 -3.98
CA PRO A 172 -9.31 -4.68 -2.79
C PRO A 172 -10.23 -3.51 -3.13
N MET A 173 -9.87 -2.64 -4.07
CA MET A 173 -10.74 -1.57 -4.54
C MET A 173 -12.00 -2.10 -5.24
N LYS A 174 -11.89 -3.17 -6.04
CA LYS A 174 -13.05 -3.79 -6.70
C LYS A 174 -13.96 -4.49 -5.69
N ILE A 175 -13.38 -5.25 -4.75
CA ILE A 175 -14.15 -5.96 -3.72
C ILE A 175 -14.82 -4.96 -2.78
N GLY A 176 -14.11 -3.93 -2.32
CA GLY A 176 -14.67 -2.87 -1.48
C GLY A 176 -15.76 -2.06 -2.19
N LEU A 177 -15.63 -1.81 -3.49
CA LEU A 177 -16.69 -1.18 -4.27
C LEU A 177 -17.96 -2.04 -4.32
N ASN A 178 -17.81 -3.35 -4.51
CA ASN A 178 -18.94 -4.27 -4.54
C ASN A 178 -19.59 -4.39 -3.16
N ALA A 179 -18.79 -4.49 -2.10
CA ALA A 179 -19.29 -4.51 -0.73
C ALA A 179 -20.15 -3.27 -0.42
N LEU A 180 -19.69 -2.06 -0.76
CA LEU A 180 -20.47 -0.84 -0.54
C LEU A 180 -21.76 -0.77 -1.39
N ARG A 181 -21.81 -1.43 -2.55
CA ARG A 181 -23.03 -1.53 -3.37
C ARG A 181 -24.06 -2.48 -2.78
N GLU A 182 -23.64 -3.50 -2.04
CA GLU A 182 -24.56 -4.39 -1.34
C GLU A 182 -25.24 -3.71 -0.14
N TYR A 183 -24.68 -2.58 0.33
CA TYR A 183 -25.31 -1.69 1.32
C TYR A 183 -26.23 -0.62 0.70
N GLU A 184 -26.38 -0.56 -0.64
CA GLU A 184 -27.43 0.21 -1.33
C GLU A 184 -28.79 -0.51 -1.29
#